data_AF-A0A8S0XT26-F1
#
_entry.id   AF-A0A8S0XT26-F1
#
_cell.length_a   1.000
_cell.length_b   1.000
_cell.length_c   1.000
_cell.angle_alpha   90.00
_cell.angle_beta   90.00
_cell.angle_gamma   90.00
#
_symmetry.space_group_name_H-M   'P 1'
#
loop_
_entity.id
_entity.type
_entity.pdbx_description
1 polymer ?
#
loop_
_entity_poly.entity_id
_entity_poly.type
_entity_poly.pdbx_seq_one_letter_code
_entity_poly.pdbx_strand_id
1 'polypeptide(L)'
;MLLSATFTFPEAFSAEALGDLNVLKLASTLCLALVVFYVYRLFLPSPKGSIRQLRGFPVATAWTFFSKRTDFILGHFKASAAPHFRFQVLQHQVVALRGEEARKAFFDTKSLNFTEGYKILFGAAPRLQDIAINTHNSDDASWFNKHILTLLGKRRLTEMLPSLLDDVNVRMIGWGKKGCFDPFKNIYDLVFQMSVRMLSCSELANDRATLDELQKLYWQLEKSSTPTALLLPWFPGPAKRRKRTATKELFTKIYDVVEARKKAAIPSSDAVDVLLGQGDSTTKVVEFIVRTIFAGVVNTGITSCWALVYLASHEEWMVKAKAEVNSLIEKHASTLSTESLAKRLATIPISAWEDEMPVMEAVIRETLRVTFTSTLLRRNVVDEFNVSNGTIQQGDFVAYNVADVHLNSEIYTNPYEFDPGRYDPGREEDKKTTFGFVGWGAGRHPCTGMKVAKLEIKVIAAMMLAGFDFDVVDRNGQQMMKIPVPDRNDIHQVCSLYSLPGFGLYNLTTGSIGQARPVGEPCFFQFERIVD
;
A
#
# COMPACT_ATOMS: atom_id res chain seq x y z
N MET A 1 -84.61 36.39 15.23
CA MET A 1 -83.26 35.99 15.70
C MET A 1 -82.27 36.32 14.58
N LEU A 2 -81.34 37.25 14.85
CA LEU A 2 -79.96 37.39 14.31
C LEU A 2 -79.73 37.39 12.77
N LEU A 3 -78.79 38.10 12.17
CA LEU A 3 -78.05 39.35 12.37
C LEU A 3 -77.15 39.46 11.10
N SER A 4 -77.02 40.66 10.55
CA SER A 4 -75.87 41.22 9.78
C SER A 4 -74.73 40.28 9.33
N ALA A 5 -74.39 40.33 8.03
CA ALA A 5 -72.98 40.34 7.60
C ALA A 5 -72.84 40.92 6.17
N THR A 6 -72.49 42.22 6.10
CA THR A 6 -71.82 42.84 4.97
C THR A 6 -70.43 42.23 4.79
N PHE A 7 -70.12 41.68 3.61
CA PHE A 7 -68.75 41.32 3.24
C PHE A 7 -68.18 42.34 2.27
N THR A 8 -67.22 43.10 2.77
CA THR A 8 -66.30 43.98 2.06
C THR A 8 -65.27 43.17 1.28
N PHE A 9 -64.93 43.62 0.07
CA PHE A 9 -63.74 43.18 -0.65
C PHE A 9 -62.48 43.63 0.11
N PRO A 10 -61.42 42.81 0.26
CA PRO A 10 -60.09 43.31 0.55
C PRO A 10 -59.33 43.57 -0.75
N GLU A 11 -58.92 44.83 -0.90
CA GLU A 11 -57.88 45.30 -1.82
C GLU A 11 -56.51 44.66 -1.53
N ALA A 12 -55.62 44.83 -2.52
CA ALA A 12 -54.16 44.86 -2.43
C ALA A 12 -53.43 43.51 -2.28
N PHE A 13 -53.11 42.92 -3.44
CA PHE A 13 -51.81 42.26 -3.60
C PHE A 13 -50.73 43.31 -3.31
N SER A 14 -50.08 43.20 -2.15
CA SER A 14 -49.06 44.15 -1.71
C SER A 14 -47.82 44.08 -2.62
N ALA A 15 -47.20 45.24 -2.87
CA ALA A 15 -45.97 45.36 -3.65
C ALA A 15 -44.79 44.54 -3.07
N GLU A 16 -44.85 44.19 -1.78
CA GLU A 16 -43.87 43.33 -1.11
C GLU A 16 -43.87 41.90 -1.65
N ALA A 17 -45.04 41.30 -1.91
CA ALA A 17 -45.12 39.94 -2.46
C ALA A 17 -44.58 39.85 -3.90
N LEU A 18 -44.69 40.95 -4.67
CA LEU A 18 -44.08 41.10 -6.00
C LEU A 18 -42.56 41.35 -5.92
N GLY A 19 -42.11 42.06 -4.89
CA GLY A 19 -40.68 42.26 -4.58
C GLY A 19 -39.98 40.94 -4.24
N ASP A 20 -40.56 40.13 -3.37
CA ASP A 20 -40.01 38.83 -2.98
C ASP A 20 -39.99 37.84 -4.16
N LEU A 21 -41.02 37.84 -5.01
CA LEU A 21 -41.04 36.99 -6.21
C LEU A 21 -39.95 37.40 -7.23
N ASN A 22 -39.66 38.70 -7.34
CA ASN A 22 -38.59 39.21 -8.19
C ASN A 22 -37.21 38.90 -7.61
N VAL A 23 -37.02 38.99 -6.29
CA VAL A 23 -35.78 38.58 -5.62
C VAL A 23 -35.54 37.08 -5.80
N LEU A 24 -36.57 36.24 -5.65
CA LEU A 24 -36.47 34.79 -5.84
C LEU A 24 -36.15 34.42 -7.30
N LYS A 25 -36.76 35.12 -8.26
CA LYS A 25 -36.45 34.97 -9.70
C LYS A 25 -35.04 35.44 -10.04
N LEU A 26 -34.59 36.56 -9.48
CA LEU A 26 -33.23 37.05 -9.69
C LEU A 26 -32.21 36.08 -9.10
N ALA A 27 -32.46 35.58 -7.89
CA ALA A 27 -31.61 34.59 -7.22
C ALA A 27 -31.57 33.27 -8.00
N SER A 28 -32.70 32.76 -8.48
CA SER A 28 -32.73 31.52 -9.27
C SER A 28 -32.07 31.68 -10.64
N THR A 29 -32.24 32.84 -11.29
CA THR A 29 -31.58 33.15 -12.57
C THR A 29 -30.06 33.29 -12.40
N LEU A 30 -29.61 33.95 -11.33
CA LEU A 30 -28.19 34.05 -10.98
C LEU A 30 -27.62 32.67 -10.66
N CYS A 31 -28.35 31.84 -9.91
CA CYS A 31 -27.94 30.48 -9.57
C CYS A 31 -27.82 29.61 -10.84
N LEU A 32 -28.80 29.70 -11.75
CA LEU A 32 -28.75 29.02 -13.04
C LEU A 32 -27.58 29.53 -13.90
N ALA A 33 -27.35 30.84 -13.96
CA ALA A 33 -26.23 31.42 -14.70
C ALA A 33 -24.88 30.98 -14.11
N LEU A 34 -24.75 30.89 -12.79
CA LEU A 34 -23.56 30.36 -12.12
C LEU A 34 -23.36 28.87 -12.39
N VAL A 35 -24.43 28.08 -12.40
CA VAL A 35 -24.39 26.66 -12.77
C VAL A 35 -23.97 26.50 -14.23
N VAL A 36 -24.57 27.26 -15.16
CA VAL A 36 -24.22 27.23 -16.58
C VAL A 36 -22.78 27.69 -16.80
N PHE A 37 -22.34 28.76 -16.13
CA PHE A 37 -20.97 29.23 -16.19
C PHE A 37 -19.99 28.19 -15.62
N TYR A 38 -20.32 27.56 -14.51
CA TYR A 38 -19.52 26.48 -13.92
C TYR A 38 -19.44 25.27 -14.85
N VAL A 39 -20.56 24.82 -15.41
CA VAL A 39 -20.61 23.72 -16.39
C VAL A 39 -19.80 24.10 -17.63
N TYR A 40 -19.94 25.32 -18.16
CA TYR A 40 -19.16 25.80 -19.30
C TYR A 40 -17.65 25.79 -19.00
N ARG A 41 -17.23 26.22 -17.80
CA ARG A 41 -15.84 26.15 -17.33
C ARG A 41 -15.28 24.72 -17.31
N LEU A 42 -16.11 23.71 -17.03
CA LEU A 42 -15.69 22.30 -17.05
C LEU A 42 -15.33 21.79 -18.46
N PHE A 43 -15.75 22.50 -19.52
CA PHE A 43 -15.53 22.10 -20.91
C PHE A 43 -14.61 23.04 -21.71
N LEU A 44 -14.11 24.12 -21.10
CA LEU A 44 -13.17 25.04 -21.76
C LEU A 44 -11.86 24.34 -22.19
N PRO A 45 -11.29 24.69 -23.34
CA PRO A 45 -10.01 24.16 -23.78
C PRO A 45 -8.84 24.69 -22.94
N SER A 46 -7.84 23.84 -22.71
CA SER A 46 -6.58 24.24 -22.09
C SER A 46 -5.82 25.21 -23.02
N PRO A 47 -5.19 26.26 -22.47
CA PRO A 47 -4.28 27.11 -23.23
C PRO A 47 -3.18 26.28 -23.92
N LYS A 48 -2.81 26.65 -25.15
CA LYS A 48 -1.67 26.03 -25.85
C LYS A 48 -0.40 26.18 -24.99
N GLY A 49 0.38 25.11 -24.84
CA GLY A 49 1.60 25.10 -24.02
C GLY A 49 1.40 24.86 -22.52
N SER A 50 0.18 24.49 -22.09
CA SER A 50 -0.11 24.12 -20.70
C SER A 50 -0.38 22.62 -20.54
N ILE A 51 -0.25 22.11 -19.31
CA ILE A 51 -0.58 20.72 -18.96
C ILE A 51 -2.05 20.44 -19.33
N ARG A 52 -2.29 19.37 -20.08
CA ARG A 52 -3.62 18.99 -20.57
C ARG A 52 -4.61 18.78 -19.41
N GLN A 53 -5.72 19.52 -19.39
CA GLN A 53 -6.79 19.33 -18.41
C GLN A 53 -7.77 18.24 -18.87
N LEU A 54 -8.01 17.23 -18.02
CA LEU A 54 -9.13 16.32 -18.19
C LEU A 54 -10.43 17.05 -17.84
N ARG A 55 -11.36 17.01 -18.79
CA ARG A 55 -12.67 17.68 -18.71
C ARG A 55 -13.71 16.78 -18.03
N GLY A 56 -14.85 17.37 -17.71
CA GLY A 56 -15.99 16.66 -17.12
C GLY A 56 -16.17 16.95 -15.64
N PHE A 57 -17.18 16.31 -15.04
CA PHE A 57 -17.52 16.52 -13.64
C PHE A 57 -16.43 15.92 -12.72
N PRO A 58 -15.82 16.70 -11.81
CA PRO A 58 -14.69 16.24 -10.99
C PRO A 58 -14.94 14.92 -10.27
N VAL A 59 -16.13 14.71 -9.70
CA VAL A 59 -16.49 13.46 -9.01
C VAL A 59 -16.52 12.28 -9.98
N ALA A 60 -17.10 12.45 -11.17
CA ALA A 60 -17.17 11.40 -12.18
C ALA A 60 -15.78 11.09 -12.76
N THR A 61 -14.99 12.11 -13.05
CA THR A 61 -13.62 11.98 -13.55
C THR A 61 -12.71 11.32 -12.51
N ALA A 62 -12.82 11.69 -11.24
CA ALA A 62 -12.03 11.10 -10.16
C ALA A 62 -12.49 9.70 -9.74
N TRP A 63 -13.74 9.30 -10.03
CA TRP A 63 -14.27 8.00 -9.61
C TRP A 63 -13.43 6.82 -10.11
N THR A 64 -13.03 6.87 -11.38
CA THR A 64 -12.17 5.86 -12.01
C THR A 64 -10.75 5.90 -11.46
N PHE A 65 -10.22 7.07 -11.11
CA PHE A 65 -8.94 7.20 -10.40
C PHE A 65 -8.92 6.49 -9.04
N PHE A 66 -10.05 6.42 -8.33
CA PHE A 66 -10.17 5.71 -7.05
C PHE A 66 -10.65 4.26 -7.16
N SER A 67 -11.08 3.78 -8.33
CA SER A 67 -11.54 2.39 -8.49
C SER A 67 -10.63 1.55 -9.39
N LYS A 68 -10.02 2.17 -10.41
CA LYS A 68 -9.06 1.56 -11.34
C LYS A 68 -7.94 2.56 -11.66
N ARG A 69 -7.17 2.92 -10.62
CA ARG A 69 -6.17 3.99 -10.68
C ARG A 69 -5.14 3.80 -11.80
N THR A 70 -4.61 2.60 -11.94
CA THR A 70 -3.57 2.32 -12.94
C THR A 70 -4.15 2.40 -14.35
N ASP A 71 -5.32 1.81 -14.58
CA ASP A 71 -6.00 1.92 -15.89
C ASP A 71 -6.34 3.36 -16.22
N PHE A 72 -6.79 4.13 -15.23
CA PHE A 72 -7.08 5.55 -15.39
C PHE A 72 -5.83 6.31 -15.83
N ILE A 73 -4.71 6.19 -15.10
CA ILE A 73 -3.50 6.95 -15.43
C ILE A 73 -2.90 6.50 -16.77
N LEU A 74 -2.66 5.20 -16.95
CA LEU A 74 -2.02 4.67 -18.16
C LEU A 74 -2.92 4.80 -19.39
N GLY A 75 -4.23 4.64 -19.25
CA GLY A 75 -5.19 4.82 -20.34
C GLY A 75 -5.18 6.27 -20.87
N HIS A 76 -5.12 7.26 -19.98
CA HIS A 76 -5.04 8.66 -20.39
C HIS A 76 -3.71 9.04 -21.04
N PHE A 77 -2.61 8.40 -20.65
CA PHE A 77 -1.30 8.54 -21.28
C PHE A 77 -1.20 7.80 -22.63
N LYS A 78 -1.95 6.71 -22.83
CA LYS A 78 -2.05 6.01 -24.11
C LYS A 78 -2.92 6.77 -25.11
N ALA A 79 -3.99 7.41 -24.64
CA ALA A 79 -4.94 8.14 -25.47
C ALA A 79 -4.44 9.54 -25.91
N SER A 80 -3.27 9.99 -25.47
CA SER A 80 -2.77 11.33 -25.78
C SER A 80 -1.24 11.38 -25.83
N ALA A 81 -0.71 12.13 -26.78
CA ALA A 81 0.73 12.41 -26.87
C ALA A 81 1.22 13.39 -25.79
N ALA A 82 0.33 14.05 -25.05
CA ALA A 82 0.72 14.97 -23.99
C ALA A 82 1.54 14.24 -22.90
N PRO A 83 2.70 14.78 -22.47
CA PRO A 83 3.55 14.11 -21.48
C PRO A 83 2.90 14.09 -20.10
N HIS A 84 2.09 15.10 -19.79
CA HIS A 84 1.42 15.25 -18.50
C HIS A 84 -0.05 15.62 -18.71
N PHE A 85 -0.88 15.27 -17.73
CA PHE A 85 -2.26 15.75 -17.68
C PHE A 85 -2.68 16.06 -16.25
N ARG A 86 -3.69 16.89 -16.09
CA ARG A 86 -4.24 17.29 -14.79
C ARG A 86 -5.73 17.01 -14.73
N PHE A 87 -6.22 16.70 -13.54
CA PHE A 87 -7.62 16.44 -13.27
C PHE A 87 -7.96 16.87 -11.86
N GLN A 88 -9.25 17.06 -11.59
CA GLN A 88 -9.71 17.59 -10.33
C GLN A 88 -10.29 16.49 -9.45
N VAL A 89 -9.86 16.46 -8.19
CA VAL A 89 -10.39 15.62 -7.13
C VAL A 89 -10.92 16.54 -6.04
N LEU A 90 -12.24 16.68 -5.95
CA LEU A 90 -12.88 17.65 -5.06
C LEU A 90 -12.37 19.08 -5.35
N GLN A 91 -11.83 19.78 -4.35
CA GLN A 91 -11.19 21.08 -4.50
C GLN A 91 -9.72 21.00 -4.92
N HIS A 92 -9.14 19.81 -5.03
CA HIS A 92 -7.72 19.62 -5.28
C HIS A 92 -7.43 19.35 -6.75
N GLN A 93 -6.37 19.97 -7.26
CA GLN A 93 -5.80 19.61 -8.56
C GLN A 93 -4.81 18.46 -8.38
N VAL A 94 -4.87 17.48 -9.28
CA VAL A 94 -3.94 16.36 -9.36
C VAL A 94 -3.30 16.37 -10.74
N VAL A 95 -1.97 16.39 -10.77
CA VAL A 95 -1.17 16.35 -11.99
C VAL A 95 -0.49 15.00 -12.13
N ALA A 96 -0.86 14.24 -13.17
CA ALA A 96 -0.23 12.98 -13.52
C ALA A 96 1.00 13.23 -14.40
N LEU A 97 2.15 12.74 -13.95
CA LEU A 97 3.45 12.86 -14.60
C LEU A 97 3.87 11.55 -15.27
N ARG A 98 4.67 11.68 -16.34
CA ARG A 98 5.23 10.59 -17.13
C ARG A 98 6.57 11.02 -17.74
N GLY A 99 7.49 10.10 -17.94
CA GLY A 99 8.76 10.32 -18.61
C GLY A 99 9.89 10.69 -17.66
N GLU A 100 11.12 10.58 -18.15
CA GLU A 100 12.33 10.68 -17.34
C GLU A 100 12.49 12.04 -16.63
N GLU A 101 12.27 13.16 -17.33
CA GLU A 101 12.39 14.50 -16.75
C GLU A 101 11.46 14.68 -15.55
N ALA A 102 10.18 14.30 -15.72
CA ALA A 102 9.19 14.43 -14.68
C ALA A 102 9.38 13.40 -13.55
N ARG A 103 9.91 12.21 -13.86
CA ARG A 103 10.35 11.24 -12.86
C ARG A 103 11.46 11.82 -11.97
N LYS A 104 12.49 12.45 -12.56
CA LYS A 104 13.56 13.11 -11.79
C LYS A 104 12.98 14.19 -10.88
N ALA A 105 12.13 15.07 -11.42
CA ALA A 105 11.46 16.10 -10.64
C ALA A 105 10.61 15.50 -9.50
N PHE A 106 9.88 14.40 -9.74
CA PHE A 106 9.05 13.76 -8.72
C PHE A 106 9.85 13.26 -7.50
N PHE A 107 11.05 12.72 -7.73
CA PHE A 107 11.88 12.14 -6.67
C PHE A 107 12.84 13.13 -6.02
N ASP A 108 13.28 14.18 -6.74
CA ASP A 108 14.30 15.12 -6.26
C ASP A 108 13.77 16.48 -5.79
N THR A 109 12.57 16.88 -6.20
CA THR A 109 12.02 18.20 -5.82
C THR A 109 11.72 18.26 -4.32
N LYS A 110 12.34 19.22 -3.63
CA LYS A 110 12.22 19.40 -2.17
C LYS A 110 10.79 19.72 -1.71
N SER A 111 10.01 20.41 -2.54
CA SER A 111 8.65 20.84 -2.20
C SER A 111 7.61 19.71 -2.29
N LEU A 112 7.95 18.57 -2.88
CA LEU A 112 7.06 17.40 -2.98
C LEU A 112 7.10 16.55 -1.70
N ASN A 113 6.05 16.67 -0.91
CA ASN A 113 5.90 15.98 0.36
C ASN A 113 5.20 14.62 0.21
N PHE A 114 5.80 13.57 0.77
CA PHE A 114 5.26 12.21 0.81
C PHE A 114 3.94 12.15 1.58
N THR A 115 3.98 12.50 2.86
CA THR A 115 2.88 12.29 3.79
C THR A 115 1.63 13.05 3.37
N GLU A 116 1.79 14.31 2.97
CA GLU A 116 0.71 15.15 2.47
C GLU A 116 0.06 14.58 1.20
N GLY A 117 0.82 13.90 0.33
CA GLY A 117 0.31 13.26 -0.88
C GLY A 117 -0.71 12.15 -0.61
N TYR A 118 -0.53 11.41 0.50
CA TYR A 118 -1.36 10.26 0.86
C TYR A 118 -2.51 10.60 1.82
N LYS A 119 -2.45 11.76 2.52
CA LYS A 119 -3.48 12.18 3.50
C LYS A 119 -4.90 12.27 2.92
N ILE A 120 -5.02 12.67 1.67
CA ILE A 120 -6.32 12.91 1.00
C ILE A 120 -6.62 11.80 -0.02
N LEU A 121 -5.61 11.31 -0.73
CA LEU A 121 -5.79 10.48 -1.93
C LEU A 121 -5.60 8.97 -1.71
N PHE A 122 -5.32 8.51 -0.49
CA PHE A 122 -5.07 7.08 -0.20
C PHE A 122 -6.04 6.45 0.81
N GLY A 123 -6.58 7.20 1.78
CA GLY A 123 -7.73 6.79 2.61
C GLY A 123 -7.52 5.65 3.62
N ALA A 124 -6.54 4.77 3.40
CA ALA A 124 -6.39 3.50 4.11
C ALA A 124 -5.66 3.57 5.44
N ALA A 125 -4.67 4.46 5.54
CA ALA A 125 -3.94 4.64 6.79
C ALA A 125 -4.91 5.14 7.90
N PRO A 126 -5.03 4.40 9.02
CA PRO A 126 -5.83 4.84 10.15
C PRO A 126 -5.15 6.00 10.85
N ARG A 127 -5.93 6.98 11.29
CA ARG A 127 -5.43 8.11 12.06
C ARG A 127 -6.28 8.35 13.30
N LEU A 128 -5.69 8.95 14.33
CA LEU A 128 -6.42 9.36 15.52
C LEU A 128 -7.57 10.33 15.23
N GLN A 129 -7.45 11.16 14.18
CA GLN A 129 -8.55 12.04 13.76
C GLN A 129 -9.77 11.27 13.26
N ASP A 130 -9.62 10.03 12.78
CA ASP A 130 -10.75 9.19 12.33
C ASP A 130 -11.66 8.79 13.52
N ILE A 131 -11.15 8.87 14.76
CA ILE A 131 -11.88 8.63 16.01
C ILE A 131 -12.07 9.92 16.83
N ALA A 132 -11.94 11.09 16.21
CA ALA A 132 -12.12 12.41 16.81
C ALA A 132 -11.12 12.75 17.93
N ILE A 133 -9.91 12.17 17.88
CA ILE A 133 -8.81 12.55 18.76
C ILE A 133 -7.91 13.53 18.00
N ASN A 134 -7.84 14.77 18.48
CA ASN A 134 -6.99 15.81 17.90
C ASN A 134 -5.56 15.69 18.43
N THR A 135 -4.60 15.52 17.53
CA THR A 135 -3.18 15.58 17.84
C THR A 135 -2.64 16.95 17.43
N HIS A 136 -2.10 17.73 18.37
CA HIS A 136 -1.51 19.04 18.07
C HIS A 136 -0.14 18.97 17.37
N ASN A 137 0.42 17.77 17.20
CA ASN A 137 1.70 17.61 16.54
C ASN A 137 1.52 17.46 15.03
N SER A 138 2.27 18.28 14.29
CA SER A 138 2.51 18.05 12.87
C SER A 138 3.06 16.63 12.66
N ASP A 139 2.70 16.04 11.53
CA ASP A 139 3.12 14.71 11.11
C ASP A 139 4.65 14.70 10.93
N ASP A 140 5.40 14.41 12.00
CA ASP A 140 6.87 14.49 12.01
C ASP A 140 7.47 13.22 11.40
N ALA A 141 7.62 13.24 10.07
CA ALA A 141 8.28 12.18 9.31
C ALA A 141 9.74 11.97 9.75
N SER A 142 10.43 13.01 10.26
CA SER A 142 11.80 12.89 10.76
C SER A 142 11.84 12.08 12.05
N TRP A 143 10.96 12.40 13.00
CA TRP A 143 10.78 11.61 14.23
C TRP A 143 10.44 10.15 13.90
N PHE A 144 9.49 9.91 12.99
CA PHE A 144 9.11 8.55 12.59
C PHE A 144 10.31 7.78 12.01
N ASN A 145 11.03 8.37 11.04
CA ASN A 145 12.17 7.73 10.40
C ASN A 145 13.32 7.45 11.38
N LYS A 146 13.59 8.37 12.33
CA LYS A 146 14.60 8.17 13.37
C LYS A 146 14.30 6.95 14.23
N HIS A 147 13.04 6.79 14.66
CA HIS A 147 12.63 5.66 15.47
C HIS A 147 12.69 4.36 14.67
N ILE A 148 12.22 4.34 13.42
CA ILE A 148 12.37 3.18 12.52
C ILE A 148 13.83 2.74 12.43
N LEU A 149 14.75 3.67 12.12
CA LEU A 149 16.17 3.33 11.99
C LEU A 149 16.77 2.80 13.29
N THR A 150 16.26 3.25 14.44
CA THR A 150 16.68 2.75 15.76
C THR A 150 16.19 1.32 16.01
N LEU A 151 14.93 1.04 15.66
CA LEU A 151 14.34 -0.30 15.82
C LEU A 151 14.96 -1.32 14.87
N LEU A 152 15.29 -0.89 13.65
CA LEU A 152 15.77 -1.75 12.57
C LEU A 152 17.31 -1.80 12.46
N GLY A 153 18.02 -1.42 13.51
CA GLY A 153 19.48 -1.46 13.56
C GLY A 153 20.03 -2.89 13.60
N LYS A 154 21.21 -3.11 12.98
CA LYS A 154 21.86 -4.43 12.85
C LYS A 154 21.94 -5.25 14.15
N ARG A 155 22.29 -4.59 15.27
CA ARG A 155 22.36 -5.25 16.58
C ARG A 155 21.02 -5.87 16.98
N ARG A 156 19.93 -5.10 16.87
CA ARG A 156 18.59 -5.57 17.22
C ARG A 156 18.11 -6.66 16.29
N LEU A 157 18.34 -6.51 14.99
CA LEU A 157 18.01 -7.57 14.01
C LEU A 157 18.74 -8.87 14.34
N THR A 158 20.00 -8.80 14.78
CA THR A 158 20.77 -9.98 15.21
C THR A 158 20.15 -10.65 16.42
N GLU A 159 19.75 -9.86 17.43
CA GLU A 159 19.06 -10.37 18.64
C GLU A 159 17.68 -10.95 18.32
N MET A 160 17.00 -10.41 17.32
CA MET A 160 15.65 -10.80 16.93
C MET A 160 15.56 -11.97 15.96
N LEU A 161 16.61 -12.20 15.16
CA LEU A 161 16.62 -13.20 14.09
C LEU A 161 16.20 -14.60 14.58
N PRO A 162 16.66 -15.10 15.75
CA PRO A 162 16.22 -16.40 16.25
C PRO A 162 14.70 -16.50 16.45
N SER A 163 14.07 -15.47 17.04
CA SER A 163 12.62 -15.47 17.24
C SER A 163 11.84 -15.32 15.94
N LEU A 164 12.37 -14.58 14.96
CA LEU A 164 11.76 -14.47 13.64
C LEU A 164 11.76 -15.81 12.90
N LEU A 165 12.88 -16.53 12.92
CA LEU A 165 12.99 -17.84 12.30
C LEU A 165 12.15 -18.89 13.03
N ASP A 166 12.06 -18.81 14.37
CA ASP A 166 11.19 -19.70 15.15
C ASP A 166 9.70 -19.51 14.80
N ASP A 167 9.23 -18.26 14.69
CA ASP A 167 7.87 -17.97 14.24
C ASP A 167 7.57 -18.58 12.88
N VAL A 168 8.49 -18.40 11.93
CA VAL A 168 8.37 -18.94 10.58
C VAL A 168 8.32 -20.46 10.64
N ASN A 169 9.21 -21.08 11.41
CA ASN A 169 9.26 -22.52 11.59
C ASN A 169 7.96 -23.09 12.19
N VAL A 170 7.44 -22.50 13.26
CA VAL A 170 6.20 -22.92 13.92
C VAL A 170 5.01 -22.84 12.96
N ARG A 171 4.93 -21.80 12.13
CA ARG A 171 3.89 -21.68 11.10
C ARG A 171 4.05 -22.74 10.01
N MET A 172 5.27 -22.98 9.54
CA MET A 172 5.59 -23.94 8.48
C MET A 172 5.37 -25.40 8.92
N ILE A 173 5.70 -25.76 10.17
CA ILE A 173 5.35 -27.06 10.76
C ILE A 173 3.83 -27.26 10.74
N GLY A 174 3.07 -26.19 11.04
CA GLY A 174 1.61 -26.20 11.00
C GLY A 174 1.01 -26.45 9.61
N TRP A 175 1.77 -26.33 8.53
CA TRP A 175 1.30 -26.70 7.18
C TRP A 175 1.33 -28.22 6.93
N GLY A 176 2.05 -28.98 7.76
CA GLY A 176 2.19 -30.43 7.62
C GLY A 176 3.32 -30.85 6.67
N LYS A 177 3.41 -32.17 6.41
CA LYS A 177 4.48 -32.76 5.57
C LYS A 177 4.28 -32.56 4.07
N LYS A 178 3.03 -32.56 3.62
CA LYS A 178 2.66 -32.39 2.21
C LYS A 178 1.30 -31.72 2.17
N GLY A 179 1.09 -30.80 1.23
CA GLY A 179 -0.18 -30.10 1.14
C GLY A 179 -0.26 -29.12 -0.02
N CYS A 180 -1.32 -28.32 0.02
CA CYS A 180 -1.58 -27.25 -0.94
C CYS A 180 -2.14 -26.03 -0.18
N PHE A 181 -1.61 -24.83 -0.43
CA PHE A 181 -2.10 -23.59 0.20
C PHE A 181 -2.05 -22.37 -0.73
N ASP A 182 -2.83 -21.33 -0.43
CA ASP A 182 -2.77 -20.02 -1.11
C ASP A 182 -1.54 -19.25 -0.61
N PRO A 183 -0.51 -19.00 -1.45
CA PRO A 183 0.68 -18.27 -1.02
C PRO A 183 0.36 -16.85 -0.59
N PHE A 184 -0.62 -16.19 -1.21
CA PHE A 184 -1.07 -14.83 -0.86
C PHE A 184 -1.87 -14.78 0.45
N LYS A 185 -2.08 -15.92 1.08
CA LYS A 185 -2.54 -16.03 2.46
C LYS A 185 -1.40 -16.47 3.38
N ASN A 186 -0.86 -17.67 3.20
CA ASN A 186 0.01 -18.29 4.21
C ASN A 186 1.37 -17.60 4.33
N ILE A 187 1.96 -17.18 3.20
CA ILE A 187 3.23 -16.42 3.22
C ILE A 187 2.99 -15.00 3.71
N TYR A 188 1.85 -14.41 3.35
CA TYR A 188 1.48 -13.09 3.83
C TYR A 188 1.28 -13.07 5.36
N ASP A 189 0.65 -14.11 5.92
CA ASP A 189 0.43 -14.25 7.36
C ASP A 189 1.77 -14.38 8.12
N LEU A 190 2.80 -14.97 7.51
CA LEU A 190 4.18 -14.97 8.06
C LEU A 190 4.74 -13.55 8.15
N VAL A 191 4.67 -12.80 7.05
CA VAL A 191 5.17 -11.41 7.02
C VAL A 191 4.43 -10.55 8.04
N PHE A 192 3.11 -10.71 8.17
CA PHE A 192 2.34 -9.98 9.17
C PHE A 192 2.87 -10.23 10.58
N GLN A 193 3.11 -11.49 10.95
CA GLN A 193 3.66 -11.86 12.25
C GLN A 193 5.09 -11.32 12.46
N MET A 194 5.98 -11.47 11.47
CA MET A 194 7.35 -10.95 11.53
C MET A 194 7.39 -9.44 11.73
N SER A 195 6.56 -8.71 10.98
CA SER A 195 6.43 -7.25 11.10
C SER A 195 5.88 -6.83 12.46
N VAL A 196 4.87 -7.52 13.00
CA VAL A 196 4.37 -7.27 14.36
C VAL A 196 5.49 -7.51 15.38
N ARG A 197 6.23 -8.60 15.29
CA ARG A 197 7.35 -8.88 16.22
C ARG A 197 8.41 -7.78 16.21
N MET A 198 8.82 -7.30 15.04
CA MET A 198 9.87 -6.28 14.90
C MET A 198 9.45 -4.89 15.34
N LEU A 199 8.18 -4.55 15.13
CA LEU A 199 7.72 -3.16 15.20
C LEU A 199 6.76 -2.90 16.36
N SER A 200 6.37 -3.92 17.13
CA SER A 200 5.59 -3.79 18.35
C SER A 200 6.20 -4.56 19.52
N CYS A 201 5.64 -5.71 19.90
CA CYS A 201 6.05 -6.51 21.05
C CYS A 201 5.74 -8.00 20.87
N SER A 202 6.34 -8.80 21.74
CA SER A 202 6.25 -10.26 21.70
C SER A 202 4.84 -10.81 21.94
N GLU A 203 4.03 -10.17 22.76
CA GLU A 203 2.69 -10.66 23.16
C GLU A 203 1.74 -10.63 21.98
N LEU A 204 1.81 -9.54 21.20
CA LEU A 204 1.03 -9.42 19.97
C LEU A 204 1.52 -10.43 18.91
N ALA A 205 2.82 -10.72 18.86
CA ALA A 205 3.40 -11.64 17.87
C ALA A 205 3.26 -13.14 18.23
N ASN A 206 3.19 -13.47 19.51
CA ASN A 206 3.15 -14.86 19.99
C ASN A 206 1.72 -15.43 19.98
N ASP A 207 0.70 -14.59 20.20
CA ASP A 207 -0.69 -15.05 20.23
C ASP A 207 -1.33 -15.03 18.83
N ARG A 208 -1.60 -16.23 18.29
CA ARG A 208 -2.25 -16.37 16.98
C ARG A 208 -3.64 -15.75 16.93
N ALA A 209 -4.43 -15.83 18.01
CA ALA A 209 -5.77 -15.27 18.02
C ALA A 209 -5.71 -13.73 17.92
N THR A 210 -4.78 -13.11 18.67
CA THR A 210 -4.50 -11.68 18.57
C THR A 210 -4.01 -11.29 17.17
N LEU A 211 -3.09 -12.05 16.56
CA LEU A 211 -2.63 -11.77 15.19
C LEU A 211 -3.78 -11.82 14.17
N ASP A 212 -4.62 -12.86 14.21
CA ASP A 212 -5.74 -13.01 13.30
C ASP A 212 -6.75 -11.85 13.45
N GLU A 213 -6.96 -11.39 14.68
CA GLU A 213 -7.81 -10.25 14.97
C GLU A 213 -7.21 -8.93 14.49
N LEU A 214 -5.92 -8.67 14.76
CA LEU A 214 -5.21 -7.50 14.25
C LEU A 214 -5.23 -7.46 12.73
N GLN A 215 -5.00 -8.60 12.07
CA GLN A 215 -5.03 -8.74 10.63
C GLN A 215 -6.45 -8.53 10.08
N LYS A 216 -7.49 -9.02 10.76
CA LYS A 216 -8.89 -8.74 10.40
C LYS A 216 -9.19 -7.24 10.46
N LEU A 217 -8.78 -6.55 11.53
CA LEU A 217 -8.94 -5.09 11.68
C LEU A 217 -8.17 -4.33 10.60
N TYR A 218 -6.95 -4.75 10.33
CA TYR A 218 -6.10 -4.23 9.26
C TYR A 218 -6.83 -4.25 7.91
N TRP A 219 -7.36 -5.41 7.52
CA TRP A 219 -8.04 -5.56 6.24
C TRP A 219 -9.40 -4.85 6.18
N GLN A 220 -10.08 -4.70 7.31
CA GLN A 220 -11.29 -3.89 7.39
C GLN A 220 -11.00 -2.41 7.12
N LEU A 221 -9.86 -1.90 7.60
CA LEU A 221 -9.42 -0.53 7.34
C LEU A 221 -9.11 -0.31 5.86
N GLU A 222 -8.31 -1.19 5.26
CA GLU A 222 -8.02 -1.18 3.82
C GLU A 222 -9.32 -1.18 2.98
N LYS A 223 -10.23 -2.13 3.25
CA LYS A 223 -11.54 -2.25 2.57
C LYS A 223 -12.50 -1.09 2.80
N SER A 224 -12.22 -0.24 3.79
CA SER A 224 -13.04 0.95 4.07
C SER A 224 -12.60 2.16 3.23
N SER A 225 -11.48 2.08 2.52
CA SER A 225 -10.96 3.10 1.61
C SER A 225 -11.66 3.08 0.25
N THR A 226 -12.96 3.41 0.28
CA THR A 226 -13.80 3.43 -0.93
C THR A 226 -13.77 4.79 -1.62
N PRO A 227 -14.02 4.87 -2.94
CA PRO A 227 -14.24 6.14 -3.64
C PRO A 227 -15.28 7.01 -2.94
N THR A 228 -16.37 6.42 -2.44
CA THR A 228 -17.40 7.13 -1.67
C THR A 228 -16.84 7.75 -0.38
N ALA A 229 -16.05 6.99 0.39
CA ALA A 229 -15.47 7.50 1.64
C ALA A 229 -14.44 8.63 1.39
N LEU A 230 -13.74 8.58 0.25
CA LEU A 230 -12.72 9.56 -0.14
C LEU A 230 -13.32 10.82 -0.77
N LEU A 231 -14.29 10.66 -1.68
CA LEU A 231 -14.91 11.77 -2.41
C LEU A 231 -16.06 12.44 -1.62
N LEU A 232 -16.70 11.73 -0.70
CA LEU A 232 -17.79 12.24 0.12
C LEU A 232 -17.45 12.09 1.61
N PRO A 233 -16.43 12.78 2.14
CA PRO A 233 -15.98 12.61 3.51
C PRO A 233 -17.06 12.97 4.55
N TRP A 234 -18.04 13.79 4.19
CA TRP A 234 -19.19 14.13 5.04
C TRP A 234 -20.24 13.01 5.12
N PHE A 235 -20.28 12.10 4.14
CA PHE A 235 -21.32 11.08 4.04
C PHE A 235 -21.14 9.98 5.10
N PRO A 236 -22.14 9.70 5.96
CA PRO A 236 -22.04 8.72 7.05
C PRO A 236 -22.27 7.28 6.57
N GLY A 237 -21.60 6.88 5.49
CA GLY A 237 -21.78 5.57 4.85
C GLY A 237 -21.18 4.39 5.65
N PRO A 238 -21.53 3.15 5.28
CA PRO A 238 -21.05 1.94 5.96
C PRO A 238 -19.52 1.85 6.00
N ALA A 239 -18.83 2.21 4.92
CA ALA A 239 -17.36 2.23 4.87
C ALA A 239 -16.75 3.16 5.93
N LYS A 240 -17.31 4.37 6.11
CA LYS A 240 -16.84 5.31 7.13
C LYS A 240 -17.07 4.79 8.55
N ARG A 241 -18.21 4.13 8.80
CA ARG A 241 -18.50 3.50 10.09
C ARG A 241 -17.53 2.35 10.38
N ARG A 242 -17.32 1.45 9.41
CA ARG A 242 -16.35 0.35 9.53
C ARG A 242 -14.94 0.86 9.80
N LYS A 243 -14.50 1.89 9.06
CA LYS A 243 -13.20 2.52 9.29
C LYS A 243 -13.07 3.01 10.73
N ARG A 244 -14.04 3.79 11.21
CA ARG A 244 -14.03 4.35 12.57
C ARG A 244 -13.99 3.26 13.64
N THR A 245 -14.83 2.23 13.51
CA THR A 245 -14.87 1.09 14.45
C THR A 245 -13.53 0.34 14.45
N ALA A 246 -13.02 -0.04 13.28
CA ALA A 246 -11.76 -0.77 13.17
C ALA A 246 -10.56 0.06 13.67
N THR A 247 -10.52 1.37 13.39
CA THR A 247 -9.50 2.27 13.95
C THR A 247 -9.57 2.28 15.48
N LYS A 248 -10.77 2.43 16.05
CA LYS A 248 -10.95 2.45 17.50
C LYS A 248 -10.45 1.14 18.13
N GLU A 249 -10.90 0.00 17.62
CA GLU A 249 -10.53 -1.33 18.15
C GLU A 249 -9.03 -1.58 18.03
N LEU A 250 -8.42 -1.25 16.89
CA LEU A 250 -6.98 -1.42 16.68
C LEU A 250 -6.16 -0.55 17.65
N PHE A 251 -6.48 0.73 17.77
CA PHE A 251 -5.78 1.64 18.65
C PHE A 251 -5.97 1.26 20.12
N THR A 252 -7.18 0.87 20.54
CA THR A 252 -7.44 0.42 21.91
C THR A 252 -6.62 -0.81 22.26
N LYS A 253 -6.58 -1.84 21.40
CA LYS A 253 -5.79 -3.05 21.67
C LYS A 253 -4.31 -2.75 21.87
N ILE A 254 -3.73 -1.96 20.97
CA ILE A 254 -2.31 -1.62 21.06
C ILE A 254 -2.07 -0.72 22.29
N TYR A 255 -2.98 0.20 22.59
CA TYR A 255 -2.90 1.04 23.79
C TYR A 255 -2.91 0.22 25.08
N ASP A 256 -3.80 -0.77 25.19
CA ASP A 256 -3.91 -1.63 26.37
C ASP A 256 -2.61 -2.41 26.60
N VAL A 257 -1.96 -2.90 25.54
CA VAL A 257 -0.66 -3.57 25.63
C VAL A 257 0.45 -2.61 26.06
N VAL A 258 0.49 -1.39 25.50
CA VAL A 258 1.52 -0.39 25.87
C VAL A 258 1.36 0.05 27.34
N GLU A 259 0.12 0.22 27.82
CA GLU A 259 -0.14 0.57 29.22
C GLU A 259 0.17 -0.58 30.19
N ALA A 260 -0.11 -1.82 29.79
CA ALA A 260 0.32 -2.99 30.56
C ALA A 260 1.85 -3.05 30.66
N ARG A 261 2.54 -2.80 29.55
CA ARG A 261 4.02 -2.76 29.47
C ARG A 261 4.63 -1.68 30.35
N LYS A 262 4.06 -0.48 30.34
CA LYS A 262 4.50 0.63 31.20
C LYS A 262 4.45 0.31 32.70
N LYS A 263 3.58 -0.62 33.11
CA LYS A 263 3.43 -1.07 34.51
C LYS A 263 4.25 -2.32 34.82
N ALA A 264 4.89 -2.94 33.83
CA ALA A 264 5.67 -4.15 34.02
C ALA A 264 6.95 -3.84 34.82
N ALA A 265 7.33 -4.77 35.72
CA ALA A 265 8.50 -4.59 36.58
C ALA A 265 9.83 -4.73 35.82
N ILE A 266 9.83 -5.47 34.69
CA ILE A 266 11.03 -5.78 33.91
C ILE A 266 10.78 -5.34 32.47
N PRO A 267 11.51 -4.32 31.96
CA PRO A 267 11.48 -3.95 30.55
C PRO A 267 12.02 -5.07 29.66
N SER A 268 11.38 -5.25 28.50
CA SER A 268 11.84 -6.06 27.36
C SER A 268 12.77 -5.24 26.46
N SER A 269 13.27 -5.87 25.40
CA SER A 269 14.06 -5.26 24.34
C SER A 269 13.27 -5.01 23.04
N ASP A 270 11.95 -5.18 23.07
CA ASP A 270 11.07 -4.97 21.92
C ASP A 270 10.81 -3.48 21.61
N ALA A 271 10.01 -3.19 20.59
CA ALA A 271 9.82 -1.82 20.12
C ALA A 271 9.06 -0.96 21.14
N VAL A 272 8.09 -1.52 21.85
CA VAL A 272 7.30 -0.81 22.87
C VAL A 272 8.23 -0.27 23.95
N ASP A 273 9.06 -1.14 24.54
CA ASP A 273 9.90 -0.75 25.68
C ASP A 273 11.05 0.17 25.26
N VAL A 274 11.56 0.05 24.03
CA VAL A 274 12.55 1.00 23.50
C VAL A 274 11.97 2.40 23.32
N LEU A 275 10.75 2.51 22.79
CA LEU A 275 10.10 3.82 22.58
C LEU A 275 9.71 4.47 23.92
N LEU A 276 9.17 3.68 24.85
CA LEU A 276 8.88 4.16 26.21
C LEU A 276 10.15 4.61 26.93
N GLY A 277 11.25 3.86 26.79
CA GLY A 277 12.56 4.21 27.35
C GLY A 277 13.18 5.49 26.77
N GLN A 278 12.78 5.90 25.57
CA GLN A 278 13.18 7.17 24.94
C GLN A 278 12.33 8.36 25.40
N GLY A 279 11.34 8.13 26.28
CA GLY A 279 10.47 9.16 26.83
C GLY A 279 9.26 9.48 25.95
N ASP A 280 8.95 8.66 24.94
CA ASP A 280 7.75 8.85 24.15
C ASP A 280 6.49 8.53 24.95
N SER A 281 5.44 9.32 24.74
CA SER A 281 4.15 9.09 25.38
C SER A 281 3.47 7.84 24.82
N THR A 282 2.62 7.20 25.63
CA THR A 282 1.81 6.04 25.20
C THR A 282 1.13 6.28 23.86
N THR A 283 0.51 7.46 23.68
CA THR A 283 -0.17 7.81 22.42
C THR A 283 0.77 7.81 21.22
N LYS A 284 2.00 8.36 21.36
CA LYS A 284 3.01 8.35 20.29
C LYS A 284 3.49 6.94 19.98
N VAL A 285 3.69 6.11 21.00
CA VAL A 285 4.08 4.70 20.82
C VAL A 285 3.00 3.94 20.05
N VAL A 286 1.73 4.11 20.43
CA VAL A 286 0.60 3.47 19.75
C VAL A 286 0.47 3.94 18.29
N GLU A 287 0.54 5.26 18.05
CA GLU A 287 0.54 5.81 16.69
C GLU A 287 1.67 5.26 15.84
N PHE A 288 2.88 5.17 16.42
CA PHE A 288 4.04 4.60 15.75
C PHE A 288 3.77 3.15 15.35
N ILE A 289 3.39 2.29 16.30
CA ILE A 289 3.14 0.86 16.06
C ILE A 289 2.09 0.64 14.97
N VAL A 290 0.97 1.38 15.02
CA VAL A 290 -0.08 1.28 14.00
C VAL A 290 0.48 1.68 12.63
N ARG A 291 1.19 2.82 12.55
CA ARG A 291 1.77 3.30 11.28
C ARG A 291 2.78 2.31 10.71
N THR A 292 3.60 1.68 11.55
CA THR A 292 4.63 0.74 11.11
C THR A 292 4.05 -0.56 10.60
N ILE A 293 3.01 -1.11 11.25
CA ILE A 293 2.31 -2.31 10.76
C ILE A 293 1.72 -2.05 9.37
N PHE A 294 1.08 -0.89 9.15
CA PHE A 294 0.56 -0.50 7.82
C PHE A 294 1.63 -0.28 6.76
N ALA A 295 2.81 0.26 7.14
CA ALA A 295 3.89 0.49 6.19
C ALA A 295 4.63 -0.81 5.80
N GLY A 296 4.87 -1.71 6.75
CA GLY A 296 5.74 -2.88 6.57
C GLY A 296 5.07 -4.09 5.95
N VAL A 297 3.78 -4.30 6.23
CA VAL A 297 3.13 -5.59 5.92
C VAL A 297 2.83 -5.76 4.44
N VAL A 298 2.24 -4.75 3.79
CA VAL A 298 1.65 -4.93 2.45
C VAL A 298 2.69 -5.20 1.38
N ASN A 299 3.72 -4.36 1.32
CA ASN A 299 4.73 -4.47 0.27
C ASN A 299 5.63 -5.69 0.47
N THR A 300 6.07 -5.96 1.71
CA THR A 300 6.89 -7.15 1.99
C THR A 300 6.08 -8.43 1.75
N GLY A 301 4.81 -8.47 2.20
CA GLY A 301 3.94 -9.62 2.07
C GLY A 301 3.75 -10.00 0.61
N ILE A 302 3.35 -9.03 -0.22
CA ILE A 302 3.10 -9.28 -1.63
C ILE A 302 4.37 -9.64 -2.40
N THR A 303 5.50 -8.99 -2.08
CA THR A 303 6.79 -9.26 -2.73
C THR A 303 7.28 -10.66 -2.37
N SER A 304 7.10 -11.10 -1.11
CA SER A 304 7.46 -12.46 -0.68
C SER A 304 6.65 -13.52 -1.43
N CYS A 305 5.34 -13.29 -1.60
CA CYS A 305 4.47 -14.20 -2.33
C CYS A 305 4.89 -14.31 -3.80
N TRP A 306 5.05 -13.17 -4.49
CA TRP A 306 5.43 -13.18 -5.90
C TRP A 306 6.85 -13.69 -6.13
N ALA A 307 7.81 -13.38 -5.25
CA ALA A 307 9.17 -13.90 -5.39
C ALA A 307 9.18 -15.43 -5.40
N LEU A 308 8.42 -16.06 -4.51
CA LEU A 308 8.28 -17.52 -4.47
C LEU A 308 7.52 -18.07 -5.70
N VAL A 309 6.45 -17.39 -6.15
CA VAL A 309 5.71 -17.77 -7.38
C VAL A 309 6.66 -17.73 -8.59
N TYR A 310 7.44 -16.65 -8.73
CA TYR A 310 8.39 -16.51 -9.83
C TYR A 310 9.51 -17.54 -9.75
N LEU A 311 10.08 -17.80 -8.56
CA LEU A 311 11.07 -18.86 -8.38
C LEU A 311 10.52 -20.22 -8.81
N ALA A 312 9.35 -20.62 -8.32
CA ALA A 312 8.72 -21.89 -8.67
C ALA A 312 8.44 -22.03 -10.17
N SER A 313 8.26 -20.91 -10.87
CA SER A 313 7.93 -20.91 -12.31
C SER A 313 9.15 -20.69 -13.21
N HIS A 314 10.35 -20.51 -12.65
CA HIS A 314 11.60 -20.29 -13.39
C HIS A 314 12.69 -21.19 -12.82
N GLU A 315 12.78 -22.42 -13.33
CA GLU A 315 13.68 -23.48 -12.85
C GLU A 315 15.15 -23.01 -12.72
N GLU A 316 15.65 -22.25 -13.70
CA GLU A 316 17.01 -21.70 -13.67
C GLU A 316 17.25 -20.85 -12.39
N TRP A 317 16.32 -19.97 -12.05
CA TRP A 317 16.43 -19.10 -10.88
C TRP A 317 16.13 -19.84 -9.58
N MET A 318 15.23 -20.84 -9.60
CA MET A 318 15.03 -21.75 -8.48
C MET A 318 16.34 -22.46 -8.10
N VAL A 319 17.03 -23.04 -9.09
CA VAL A 319 18.29 -23.77 -8.87
C VAL A 319 19.38 -22.84 -8.33
N LYS A 320 19.54 -21.65 -8.92
CA LYS A 320 20.50 -20.64 -8.45
C LYS A 320 20.20 -20.19 -7.01
N ALA A 321 18.93 -19.94 -6.68
CA ALA A 321 18.52 -19.51 -5.35
C ALA A 321 18.70 -20.62 -4.29
N LYS A 322 18.35 -21.87 -4.62
CA LYS A 322 18.61 -23.04 -3.75
C LYS A 322 20.11 -23.21 -3.49
N ALA A 323 20.94 -23.11 -4.53
CA ALA A 323 22.39 -23.20 -4.40
C ALA A 323 22.98 -22.08 -3.51
N GLU A 324 22.50 -20.85 -3.67
CA GLU A 324 22.89 -19.71 -2.83
C GLU A 324 22.54 -19.93 -1.36
N VAL A 325 21.30 -20.36 -1.06
CA VAL A 325 20.86 -20.64 0.31
C VAL A 325 21.67 -21.78 0.93
N ASN A 326 21.93 -22.86 0.19
CA ASN A 326 22.75 -23.96 0.68
C ASN A 326 24.18 -23.51 0.98
N SER A 327 24.80 -22.73 0.09
CA SER A 327 26.15 -22.19 0.32
C SER A 327 26.20 -21.27 1.54
N LEU A 328 25.17 -20.45 1.75
CA LEU A 328 25.07 -19.57 2.92
C LEU A 328 25.02 -20.39 4.22
N ILE A 329 24.21 -21.46 4.24
CA ILE A 329 24.10 -22.37 5.37
C ILE A 329 25.43 -23.09 5.62
N GLU A 330 26.06 -23.66 4.59
CA GLU A 330 27.33 -24.39 4.72
C GLU A 330 28.47 -23.53 5.27
N LYS A 331 28.50 -22.25 4.89
CA LYS A 331 29.54 -21.31 5.31
C LYS A 331 29.38 -20.82 6.75
N HIS A 332 28.15 -20.60 7.21
CA HIS A 332 27.87 -19.89 8.47
C HIS A 332 27.14 -20.74 9.54
N ALA A 333 26.67 -21.93 9.18
CA ALA A 333 26.04 -22.87 10.11
C ALA A 333 26.75 -24.23 10.07
N SER A 334 26.85 -24.89 11.22
CA SER A 334 27.46 -26.22 11.28
C SER A 334 26.65 -27.22 10.45
N THR A 335 27.31 -27.85 9.48
CA THR A 335 26.74 -28.95 8.67
C THR A 335 26.54 -30.23 9.48
N LEU A 336 27.22 -30.35 10.62
CA LEU A 336 27.07 -31.45 11.58
C LEU A 336 25.99 -31.18 12.65
N SER A 337 25.35 -30.01 12.61
CA SER A 337 24.31 -29.67 13.57
C SER A 337 23.06 -30.52 13.36
N THR A 338 22.58 -31.16 14.43
CA THR A 338 21.28 -31.84 14.48
C THR A 338 20.14 -30.88 14.86
N GLU A 339 20.41 -29.59 14.95
CA GLU A 339 19.39 -28.58 15.24
C GLU A 339 18.49 -28.36 14.02
N SER A 340 17.28 -27.85 14.26
CA SER A 340 16.33 -27.54 13.19
C SER A 340 16.91 -26.53 12.19
N LEU A 341 16.41 -26.55 10.95
CA LEU A 341 16.78 -25.59 9.90
C LEU A 341 16.70 -24.14 10.40
N ALA A 342 15.63 -23.80 11.11
CA ALA A 342 15.43 -22.46 11.67
C ALA A 342 16.53 -22.03 12.64
N LYS A 343 16.96 -22.93 13.54
CA LYS A 343 18.07 -22.64 14.46
C LYS A 343 19.41 -22.49 13.75
N ARG A 344 19.64 -23.30 12.71
CA ARG A 344 20.86 -23.19 11.87
C ARG A 344 20.88 -21.86 11.11
N LEU A 345 19.77 -21.45 10.50
CA LEU A 345 19.66 -20.15 9.83
C LEU A 345 19.83 -18.98 10.82
N ALA A 346 19.45 -19.17 12.08
CA ALA A 346 19.55 -18.13 13.11
C ALA A 346 21.00 -17.85 13.53
N THR A 347 21.95 -18.75 13.26
CA THR A 347 23.39 -18.51 13.52
C THR A 347 24.05 -17.65 12.46
N ILE A 348 23.39 -17.46 11.30
CA ILE A 348 23.95 -16.71 10.18
C ILE A 348 23.94 -15.21 10.51
N PRO A 349 25.10 -14.52 10.46
CA PRO A 349 25.18 -13.12 10.82
C PRO A 349 24.38 -12.25 9.84
N ILE A 350 23.76 -11.18 10.34
CA ILE A 350 22.94 -10.27 9.52
C ILE A 350 23.70 -9.72 8.31
N SER A 351 25.02 -9.47 8.40
CA SER A 351 25.80 -9.05 7.23
C SER A 351 25.86 -10.11 6.13
N ALA A 352 25.88 -11.41 6.46
CA ALA A 352 25.88 -12.44 5.42
C ALA A 352 24.53 -12.47 4.68
N TRP A 353 23.41 -12.28 5.39
CA TRP A 353 22.10 -12.10 4.75
C TRP A 353 22.07 -10.87 3.82
N GLU A 354 22.77 -9.79 4.16
CA GLU A 354 22.87 -8.58 3.35
C GLU A 354 23.78 -8.76 2.13
N ASP A 355 25.00 -9.26 2.34
CA ASP A 355 26.11 -9.16 1.40
C ASP A 355 26.39 -10.45 0.61
N GLU A 356 25.94 -11.60 1.08
CA GLU A 356 26.25 -12.93 0.52
C GLU A 356 25.06 -13.60 -0.16
N MET A 357 24.03 -12.83 -0.53
CA MET A 357 22.85 -13.32 -1.24
C MET A 357 22.51 -12.52 -2.52
N PRO A 358 23.44 -12.43 -3.50
CA PRO A 358 23.24 -11.67 -4.74
C PRO A 358 22.11 -12.21 -5.64
N VAL A 359 21.89 -13.51 -5.72
CA VAL A 359 20.80 -14.12 -6.51
C VAL A 359 19.46 -13.70 -5.93
N MET A 360 19.26 -13.84 -4.61
CA MET A 360 18.04 -13.38 -3.97
C MET A 360 17.86 -11.87 -4.06
N GLU A 361 18.94 -11.08 -4.04
CA GLU A 361 18.86 -9.64 -4.29
C GLU A 361 18.33 -9.33 -5.70
N ALA A 362 18.81 -10.04 -6.73
CA ALA A 362 18.32 -9.90 -8.09
C ALA A 362 16.85 -10.35 -8.23
N VAL A 363 16.48 -11.48 -7.63
CA VAL A 363 15.10 -12.01 -7.61
C VAL A 363 14.13 -11.04 -6.95
N ILE A 364 14.49 -10.48 -5.78
CA ILE A 364 13.66 -9.50 -5.07
C ILE A 364 13.51 -8.24 -5.91
N ARG A 365 14.61 -7.75 -6.50
CA ARG A 365 14.60 -6.54 -7.34
C ARG A 365 13.71 -6.72 -8.56
N GLU A 366 13.81 -7.84 -9.26
CA GLU A 366 12.99 -8.11 -10.44
C GLU A 366 11.51 -8.32 -10.06
N THR A 367 11.26 -9.00 -8.94
CA THR A 367 9.90 -9.16 -8.40
C THR A 367 9.26 -7.79 -8.16
N LEU A 368 9.98 -6.87 -7.50
CA LEU A 368 9.50 -5.51 -7.31
C LEU A 368 9.33 -4.76 -8.62
N ARG A 369 10.22 -4.91 -9.60
CA ARG A 369 10.07 -4.26 -10.90
C ARG A 369 8.74 -4.65 -11.57
N VAL A 370 8.46 -5.95 -11.62
CA VAL A 370 7.26 -6.48 -12.31
C VAL A 370 5.97 -6.22 -11.53
N THR A 371 6.01 -6.31 -10.20
CA THR A 371 4.80 -6.25 -9.35
C THR A 371 4.50 -4.84 -8.84
N PHE A 372 5.52 -4.03 -8.55
CA PHE A 372 5.35 -2.66 -8.06
C PHE A 372 5.17 -1.69 -9.22
N THR A 373 3.96 -1.63 -9.74
CA THR A 373 3.57 -0.76 -10.86
C THR A 373 2.46 0.21 -10.46
N SER A 374 2.41 0.57 -9.17
CA SER A 374 1.36 1.41 -8.59
C SER A 374 1.61 2.90 -8.81
N THR A 375 0.64 3.74 -8.48
CA THR A 375 0.78 5.20 -8.56
C THR A 375 1.24 5.77 -7.23
N LEU A 376 2.39 6.43 -7.24
CA LEU A 376 2.92 7.21 -6.12
C LEU A 376 2.27 8.58 -6.08
N LEU A 377 2.04 9.09 -4.87
CA LEU A 377 1.37 10.36 -4.63
C LEU A 377 2.25 11.30 -3.80
N ARG A 378 2.28 12.57 -4.22
CA ARG A 378 2.95 13.67 -3.51
C ARG A 378 2.04 14.88 -3.50
N ARG A 379 2.28 15.79 -2.56
CA ARG A 379 1.68 17.12 -2.59
C ARG A 379 2.78 18.17 -2.63
N ASN A 380 2.66 19.15 -3.51
CA ASN A 380 3.55 20.30 -3.51
C ASN A 380 3.16 21.24 -2.36
N VAL A 381 4.06 21.48 -1.41
CA VAL A 381 3.75 22.25 -0.19
C VAL A 381 4.49 23.58 -0.06
N VAL A 382 5.47 23.84 -0.92
CA VAL A 382 6.33 25.04 -0.84
C VAL A 382 6.14 25.88 -2.11
N ASP A 383 7.09 25.83 -3.04
CA ASP A 383 7.11 26.68 -4.23
C ASP A 383 6.61 25.92 -5.46
N GLU A 384 6.14 26.68 -6.46
CA GLU A 384 5.87 26.13 -7.79
C GLU A 384 7.16 25.62 -8.45
N PHE A 385 7.04 24.63 -9.33
CA PHE A 385 8.17 24.15 -10.12
C PHE A 385 7.73 23.75 -11.53
N ASN A 386 8.66 23.84 -12.47
CA ASN A 386 8.39 23.54 -13.86
C ASN A 386 8.65 22.07 -14.18
N VAL A 387 7.81 21.53 -15.05
CA VAL A 387 7.98 20.28 -15.78
C VAL A 387 7.78 20.57 -17.27
N SER A 388 8.35 19.76 -18.16
CA SER A 388 8.30 19.92 -19.62
C SER A 388 7.26 20.90 -20.20
N ASN A 389 5.96 20.57 -20.11
CA ASN A 389 4.86 21.36 -20.68
C ASN A 389 3.98 22.11 -19.66
N GLY A 390 4.54 22.50 -18.50
CA GLY A 390 3.90 23.49 -17.63
C GLY A 390 4.39 23.48 -16.19
N THR A 391 3.64 24.19 -15.34
CA THR A 391 4.03 24.45 -13.96
C THR A 391 3.13 23.69 -12.99
N ILE A 392 3.76 23.07 -11.98
CA ILE A 392 3.10 22.48 -10.81
C ILE A 392 2.99 23.55 -9.74
N GLN A 393 1.76 23.89 -9.36
CA GLN A 393 1.49 24.99 -8.43
C GLN A 393 1.63 24.53 -6.98
N GLN A 394 1.79 25.49 -6.07
CA GLN A 394 1.69 25.18 -4.64
C GLN A 394 0.30 24.61 -4.33
N GLY A 395 0.25 23.53 -3.55
CA GLY A 395 -0.98 22.86 -3.16
C GLY A 395 -1.45 21.76 -4.13
N ASP A 396 -0.90 21.71 -5.35
CA ASP A 396 -1.17 20.64 -6.31
C ASP A 396 -0.73 19.27 -5.76
N PHE A 397 -1.52 18.25 -6.07
CA PHE A 397 -1.10 16.87 -5.93
C PHE A 397 -0.38 16.43 -7.20
N VAL A 398 0.62 15.58 -7.02
CA VAL A 398 1.40 15.01 -8.12
C VAL A 398 1.29 13.49 -8.04
N ALA A 399 0.95 12.87 -9.16
CA ALA A 399 0.81 11.44 -9.32
C ALA A 399 1.84 10.92 -10.33
N TYR A 400 2.64 9.92 -9.94
CA TYR A 400 3.60 9.27 -10.82
C TYR A 400 3.33 7.76 -10.80
N ASN A 401 2.98 7.17 -11.95
CA ASN A 401 2.75 5.73 -12.04
C ASN A 401 4.06 5.00 -12.32
N VAL A 402 4.46 4.11 -11.42
CA VAL A 402 5.76 3.41 -11.50
C VAL A 402 5.88 2.51 -12.73
N ALA A 403 4.75 2.06 -13.30
CA ALA A 403 4.75 1.34 -14.58
C ALA A 403 5.48 2.11 -15.70
N ASP A 404 5.48 3.44 -15.65
CA ASP A 404 6.16 4.30 -16.62
C ASP A 404 7.66 4.02 -16.74
N VAL A 405 8.30 3.61 -15.64
CA VAL A 405 9.73 3.28 -15.64
C VAL A 405 9.96 1.77 -15.59
N HIS A 406 9.26 1.08 -14.70
CA HIS A 406 9.50 -0.35 -14.48
C HIS A 406 9.08 -1.20 -15.68
N LEU A 407 8.11 -0.76 -16.48
CA LEU A 407 7.61 -1.50 -17.64
C LEU A 407 7.97 -0.84 -18.98
N ASN A 408 8.97 0.04 -18.97
CA ASN A 408 9.40 0.75 -20.16
C ASN A 408 10.32 -0.14 -21.02
N SER A 409 9.92 -0.43 -22.26
CA SER A 409 10.68 -1.24 -23.22
C SER A 409 11.98 -0.58 -23.70
N GLU A 410 12.13 0.74 -23.57
CA GLU A 410 13.38 1.44 -23.88
C GLU A 410 14.45 1.22 -22.79
N ILE A 411 14.02 0.87 -21.57
CA ILE A 411 14.90 0.59 -20.42
C ILE A 411 15.09 -0.92 -20.29
N TYR A 412 14.00 -1.67 -20.22
CA TYR A 412 13.97 -3.10 -19.92
C TYR A 412 13.55 -3.91 -21.15
N THR A 413 14.41 -4.83 -21.61
CA THR A 413 14.09 -5.70 -22.78
C THR A 413 12.99 -6.68 -22.42
N ASN A 414 11.89 -6.79 -23.18
CA ASN A 414 10.71 -7.58 -22.77
C ASN A 414 10.23 -7.20 -21.34
N PRO A 415 9.75 -5.96 -21.13
CA PRO A 415 9.55 -5.39 -19.79
C PRO A 415 8.47 -6.09 -18.96
N TYR A 416 7.70 -7.01 -19.52
CA TYR A 416 6.68 -7.77 -18.80
C TYR A 416 7.17 -9.14 -18.33
N GLU A 417 8.33 -9.60 -18.79
CA GLU A 417 8.93 -10.89 -18.41
C GLU A 417 9.76 -10.75 -17.13
N PHE A 418 9.70 -11.77 -16.28
CA PHE A 418 10.52 -11.88 -15.08
C PHE A 418 11.90 -12.40 -15.46
N ASP A 419 12.91 -11.55 -15.33
CA ASP A 419 14.30 -11.88 -15.64
C ASP A 419 15.25 -11.16 -14.66
N PRO A 420 15.64 -11.82 -13.55
CA PRO A 420 16.62 -11.28 -12.61
C PRO A 420 18.00 -11.01 -13.20
N GLY A 421 18.35 -11.60 -14.35
CA GLY A 421 19.65 -11.42 -15.00
C GLY A 421 19.83 -10.02 -15.61
N ARG A 422 18.79 -9.19 -15.60
CA ARG A 422 18.84 -7.77 -16.04
C ARG A 422 19.85 -6.93 -15.26
N TYR A 423 20.15 -7.33 -14.04
CA TYR A 423 21.02 -6.61 -13.12
C TYR A 423 22.47 -7.11 -13.15
N ASP A 424 22.75 -8.17 -13.91
CA ASP A 424 24.09 -8.73 -14.03
C ASP A 424 25.05 -7.74 -14.71
N PRO A 425 26.36 -7.82 -14.40
CA PRO A 425 27.38 -7.05 -15.08
C PRO A 425 27.28 -7.20 -16.60
N GLY A 426 27.23 -6.07 -17.32
CA GLY A 426 27.08 -6.03 -18.78
C GLY A 426 25.64 -5.83 -19.27
N ARG A 427 24.61 -6.09 -18.45
CA ARG A 427 23.22 -5.73 -18.76
C ARG A 427 22.78 -4.46 -18.04
N GLU A 428 22.88 -4.47 -16.71
CA GLU A 428 22.62 -3.33 -15.81
C GLU A 428 21.47 -2.42 -16.28
N GLU A 429 20.34 -3.02 -16.68
CA GLU A 429 19.31 -2.33 -17.45
C GLU A 429 18.69 -1.16 -16.68
N ASP A 430 18.63 -1.28 -15.35
CA ASP A 430 18.16 -0.24 -14.43
C ASP A 430 19.08 0.99 -14.36
N LYS A 431 20.34 0.87 -14.78
CA LYS A 431 21.32 1.96 -14.80
C LYS A 431 21.31 2.76 -16.10
N LYS A 432 20.56 2.34 -17.13
CA LYS A 432 20.45 3.06 -18.42
C LYS A 432 19.88 4.47 -18.30
N THR A 433 19.16 4.76 -17.21
CA THR A 433 18.55 6.07 -16.95
C THR A 433 18.51 6.36 -15.46
N THR A 434 18.51 7.65 -15.09
CA THR A 434 18.38 8.05 -13.68
C THR A 434 17.04 7.61 -13.12
N PHE A 435 17.06 7.01 -11.94
CA PHE A 435 15.88 6.40 -11.32
C PHE A 435 15.23 5.34 -12.23
N GLY A 436 16.03 4.56 -12.96
CA GLY A 436 15.55 3.44 -13.77
C GLY A 436 14.91 2.32 -12.96
N PHE A 437 15.25 2.20 -11.68
CA PHE A 437 14.55 1.36 -10.70
C PHE A 437 14.14 2.20 -9.48
N VAL A 438 12.86 2.12 -9.10
CA VAL A 438 12.26 2.88 -7.99
C VAL A 438 11.44 2.00 -7.03
N GLY A 439 11.66 0.68 -7.04
CA GLY A 439 10.94 -0.28 -6.20
C GLY A 439 11.14 -0.07 -4.69
N TRP A 440 12.28 0.53 -4.30
CA TRP A 440 12.57 0.92 -2.92
C TRP A 440 12.42 2.44 -2.70
N GLY A 441 11.67 3.13 -3.56
CA GLY A 441 11.73 4.59 -3.64
C GLY A 441 13.05 5.08 -4.24
N ALA A 442 13.19 6.39 -4.37
CA ALA A 442 14.37 7.03 -4.94
C ALA A 442 14.49 8.49 -4.49
N GLY A 443 15.64 9.13 -4.78
CA GLY A 443 15.90 10.53 -4.50
C GLY A 443 15.71 10.87 -3.03
N ARG A 444 14.80 11.81 -2.75
CA ARG A 444 14.52 12.32 -1.38
C ARG A 444 13.66 11.39 -0.53
N HIS A 445 13.06 10.36 -1.12
CA HIS A 445 12.10 9.49 -0.44
C HIS A 445 12.46 8.00 -0.59
N PRO A 446 13.68 7.58 -0.21
CA PRO A 446 14.03 6.16 -0.19
C PRO A 446 13.26 5.43 0.92
N CYS A 447 13.03 4.14 0.74
CA CYS A 447 12.37 3.28 1.71
C CYS A 447 13.26 3.09 2.94
N THR A 448 12.86 3.67 4.08
CA THR A 448 13.55 3.52 5.37
C THR A 448 13.63 2.06 5.84
N GLY A 449 12.65 1.23 5.45
CA GLY A 449 12.55 -0.18 5.83
C GLY A 449 13.22 -1.18 4.87
N MET A 450 13.90 -0.72 3.81
CA MET A 450 14.41 -1.59 2.73
C MET A 450 15.21 -2.79 3.23
N LYS A 451 16.17 -2.57 4.13
CA LYS A 451 17.04 -3.64 4.65
C LYS A 451 16.25 -4.74 5.35
N VAL A 452 15.23 -4.35 6.10
CA VAL A 452 14.40 -5.28 6.87
C VAL A 452 13.42 -6.01 5.97
N ALA A 453 12.78 -5.32 5.02
CA ALA A 453 11.93 -5.97 4.04
C ALA A 453 12.71 -7.05 3.26
N LYS A 454 13.94 -6.75 2.85
CA LYS A 454 14.82 -7.73 2.20
C LYS A 454 15.15 -8.91 3.12
N LEU A 455 15.46 -8.65 4.38
CA LEU A 455 15.71 -9.71 5.36
C LEU A 455 14.48 -10.61 5.55
N GLU A 456 13.28 -10.04 5.72
CA GLU A 456 12.03 -10.80 5.83
C GLU A 456 11.82 -11.71 4.60
N ILE A 457 11.95 -11.15 3.39
CA ILE A 457 11.79 -11.90 2.14
C ILE A 457 12.85 -13.01 2.04
N LYS A 458 14.12 -12.71 2.33
CA LYS A 458 15.23 -13.68 2.28
C LYS A 458 15.07 -14.79 3.32
N VAL A 459 14.62 -14.49 4.53
CA VAL A 459 14.37 -15.48 5.59
C VAL A 459 13.25 -16.44 5.19
N ILE A 460 12.13 -15.91 4.69
CA ILE A 460 11.02 -16.72 4.21
C ILE A 460 11.47 -17.58 3.03
N ALA A 461 12.18 -16.98 2.06
CA ALA A 461 12.68 -17.70 0.90
C ALA A 461 13.66 -18.80 1.28
N ALA A 462 14.63 -18.53 2.18
CA ALA A 462 15.58 -19.53 2.64
C ALA A 462 14.90 -20.72 3.33
N MET A 463 13.91 -20.44 4.20
CA MET A 463 13.12 -21.49 4.85
C MET A 463 12.32 -22.33 3.84
N MET A 464 11.73 -21.70 2.82
CA MET A 464 11.04 -22.41 1.73
C MET A 464 12.01 -23.23 0.87
N LEU A 465 13.09 -22.62 0.39
CA LEU A 465 14.04 -23.21 -0.55
C LEU A 465 14.84 -24.37 0.04
N ALA A 466 15.19 -24.31 1.32
CA ALA A 466 15.93 -25.35 2.01
C ALA A 466 15.02 -26.38 2.73
N GLY A 467 13.78 -26.01 3.05
CA GLY A 467 12.86 -26.85 3.82
C GLY A 467 11.82 -27.59 2.98
N PHE A 468 11.56 -27.15 1.74
CA PHE A 468 10.46 -27.64 0.92
C PHE A 468 10.83 -27.80 -0.56
N ASP A 469 10.25 -28.82 -1.18
CA ASP A 469 10.02 -28.85 -2.61
C ASP A 469 8.60 -28.34 -2.89
N PHE A 470 8.48 -27.34 -3.77
CA PHE A 470 7.20 -26.70 -4.05
C PHE A 470 7.09 -26.26 -5.51
N ASP A 471 5.86 -26.27 -6.01
CA ASP A 471 5.51 -25.82 -7.36
C ASP A 471 4.15 -25.08 -7.36
N VAL A 472 3.92 -24.30 -8.41
CA VAL A 472 2.69 -23.53 -8.62
C VAL A 472 1.65 -24.38 -9.34
N VAL A 473 0.52 -24.57 -8.67
CA VAL A 473 -0.62 -25.34 -9.18
C VAL A 473 -1.90 -24.52 -9.21
N ASP A 474 -2.84 -24.94 -10.05
CA ASP A 474 -4.21 -24.41 -10.06
C ASP A 474 -5.01 -24.93 -8.85
N ARG A 475 -6.30 -24.56 -8.77
CA ARG A 475 -7.20 -25.02 -7.70
C ARG A 475 -7.39 -26.55 -7.68
N ASN A 476 -7.16 -27.23 -8.79
CA ASN A 476 -7.31 -28.67 -8.94
C ASN A 476 -6.00 -29.43 -8.69
N GLY A 477 -4.90 -28.73 -8.37
CA GLY A 477 -3.59 -29.33 -8.18
C GLY A 477 -2.86 -29.65 -9.50
N GLN A 478 -3.29 -29.07 -10.62
CA GLN A 478 -2.61 -29.22 -11.91
C GLN A 478 -1.55 -28.14 -12.06
N GLN A 479 -0.39 -28.50 -12.60
CA GLN A 479 0.71 -27.57 -12.83
C GLN A 479 0.27 -26.42 -13.76
N MET A 480 0.56 -25.18 -13.37
CA MET A 480 0.16 -24.03 -14.17
C MET A 480 1.12 -23.79 -15.32
N MET A 481 0.63 -23.93 -16.56
CA MET A 481 1.40 -23.60 -17.77
C MET A 481 1.68 -22.10 -17.93
N LYS A 482 0.85 -21.26 -17.30
CA LYS A 482 1.00 -19.81 -17.30
C LYS A 482 0.69 -19.26 -15.93
N ILE A 483 1.66 -18.60 -15.31
CA ILE A 483 1.42 -17.93 -14.04
C ILE A 483 0.44 -16.76 -14.18
N PRO A 484 -0.33 -16.48 -13.13
CA PRO A 484 -1.17 -15.29 -13.11
C PRO A 484 -0.32 -14.02 -13.20
N VAL A 485 -0.95 -12.94 -13.66
CA VAL A 485 -0.33 -11.61 -13.70
C VAL A 485 -0.78 -10.78 -12.50
N PRO A 486 0.07 -9.89 -11.97
CA PRO A 486 -0.33 -9.02 -10.86
C PRO A 486 -1.47 -8.06 -11.24
N ASP A 487 -2.51 -7.97 -10.42
CA ASP A 487 -3.60 -6.99 -10.58
C ASP A 487 -3.12 -5.59 -10.19
N ARG A 488 -2.93 -4.75 -11.20
CA ARG A 488 -2.41 -3.39 -11.03
C ARG A 488 -3.44 -2.40 -10.49
N ASN A 489 -4.71 -2.78 -10.35
CA ASN A 489 -5.79 -1.94 -9.83
C ASN A 489 -6.35 -2.42 -8.48
N ASP A 490 -5.95 -3.61 -8.00
CA ASP A 490 -6.45 -4.21 -6.74
C ASP A 490 -6.22 -3.34 -5.50
N ILE A 491 -5.28 -2.39 -5.59
CA ILE A 491 -4.93 -1.43 -4.54
C ILE A 491 -6.13 -0.53 -4.14
N HIS A 492 -7.19 -0.46 -4.94
CA HIS A 492 -8.37 0.38 -4.66
C HIS A 492 -9.72 -0.24 -5.05
N GLN A 493 -9.79 -1.58 -5.22
CA GLN A 493 -11.05 -2.19 -5.62
C GLN A 493 -12.09 -2.17 -4.49
N VAL A 494 -13.25 -1.61 -4.82
CA VAL A 494 -14.46 -1.68 -4.01
C VAL A 494 -14.99 -3.10 -4.07
N CYS A 495 -15.31 -3.71 -2.92
CA CYS A 495 -16.18 -4.89 -2.86
C CYS A 495 -17.49 -4.52 -3.59
N SER A 496 -17.71 -5.08 -4.79
CA SER A 496 -18.83 -4.66 -5.64
C SER A 496 -20.16 -4.85 -4.89
N LEU A 497 -21.12 -3.95 -5.13
CA LEU A 497 -22.46 -3.95 -4.52
C LEU A 497 -23.26 -5.26 -4.71
N TYR A 498 -22.78 -6.20 -5.54
CA TYR A 498 -23.39 -7.52 -5.72
C TYR A 498 -23.16 -8.48 -4.55
N SER A 499 -22.39 -8.10 -3.53
CA SER A 499 -22.22 -8.89 -2.30
C SER A 499 -23.24 -8.55 -1.20
N LEU A 500 -24.41 -8.02 -1.54
CA LEU A 500 -25.53 -7.90 -0.60
C LEU A 500 -26.23 -9.27 -0.44
N PRO A 501 -26.45 -9.75 0.80
CA PRO A 501 -27.10 -11.03 1.04
C PRO A 501 -28.57 -10.91 0.63
N GLY A 502 -28.97 -11.63 -0.42
CA GLY A 502 -30.37 -11.62 -0.88
C GLY A 502 -30.66 -12.35 -2.19
N PHE A 503 -29.65 -12.56 -3.04
CA PHE A 503 -29.77 -13.44 -4.20
C PHE A 503 -28.91 -14.67 -3.98
N GLY A 504 -29.56 -15.79 -3.66
CA GLY A 504 -28.91 -17.07 -3.44
C GLY A 504 -28.25 -17.55 -4.72
N LEU A 505 -26.91 -17.45 -4.76
CA LEU A 505 -25.96 -18.32 -5.47
C LEU A 505 -24.55 -17.91 -5.00
N TYR A 506 -23.82 -18.88 -4.42
CA TYR A 506 -22.39 -18.85 -4.02
C TYR A 506 -22.00 -18.04 -2.76
N ASN A 507 -22.09 -18.70 -1.61
CA ASN A 507 -21.26 -18.42 -0.44
C ASN A 507 -19.94 -19.20 -0.56
N LEU A 508 -18.85 -18.54 -0.96
CA LEU A 508 -17.49 -18.92 -0.58
C LEU A 508 -16.66 -17.64 -0.43
N THR A 509 -16.23 -17.38 0.80
CA THR A 509 -15.46 -16.25 1.25
C THR A 509 -14.05 -16.22 0.65
N THR A 510 -13.87 -15.54 -0.48
CA THR A 510 -12.59 -14.92 -0.84
C THR A 510 -12.75 -13.41 -0.73
N GLY A 511 -12.74 -12.91 0.50
CA GLY A 511 -12.69 -11.48 0.73
C GLY A 511 -11.37 -10.96 0.17
N SER A 512 -11.41 -10.12 -0.88
CA SER A 512 -10.24 -9.53 -1.53
C SER A 512 -9.27 -8.93 -0.50
N ILE A 513 -8.03 -9.43 -0.46
CA ILE A 513 -7.02 -9.12 0.57
C ILE A 513 -5.69 -8.87 -0.15
N GLY A 514 -5.14 -7.65 -0.08
CA GLY A 514 -3.76 -7.35 -0.51
C GLY A 514 -3.64 -6.71 -1.90
N GLN A 515 -2.53 -6.00 -2.10
CA GLN A 515 -2.17 -5.37 -3.38
C GLN A 515 -1.72 -6.44 -4.38
N ALA A 516 -1.89 -6.20 -5.67
CA ALA A 516 -1.26 -6.97 -6.75
C ALA A 516 -1.48 -8.49 -6.68
N ARG A 517 -2.64 -8.97 -6.19
CA ARG A 517 -2.98 -10.39 -6.30
C ARG A 517 -3.07 -10.83 -7.76
N PRO A 518 -2.92 -12.14 -8.03
CA PRO A 518 -3.25 -12.75 -9.31
C PRO A 518 -4.56 -12.23 -9.93
N VAL A 519 -4.50 -11.75 -11.17
CA VAL A 519 -5.68 -11.64 -12.04
C VAL A 519 -5.97 -13.02 -12.63
N GLY A 520 -7.21 -13.48 -12.55
CA GLY A 520 -7.66 -14.72 -13.17
C GLY A 520 -7.79 -15.87 -12.17
N GLU A 521 -7.45 -17.08 -12.60
CA GLU A 521 -7.52 -18.26 -11.73
C GLU A 521 -6.51 -18.14 -10.57
N PRO A 522 -6.94 -18.44 -9.33
CA PRO A 522 -6.05 -18.42 -8.19
C PRO A 522 -4.98 -19.51 -8.33
N CYS A 523 -3.73 -19.15 -8.02
CA CYS A 523 -2.64 -20.10 -7.93
C CYS A 523 -2.41 -20.53 -6.48
N PHE A 524 -1.94 -21.76 -6.31
CA PHE A 524 -1.61 -22.36 -5.03
C PHE A 524 -0.19 -22.92 -5.06
N PHE A 525 0.41 -23.10 -3.89
CA PHE A 525 1.64 -23.88 -3.76
C PHE A 525 1.29 -25.30 -3.33
N GLN A 526 1.58 -26.26 -4.21
CA GLN A 526 1.72 -27.64 -3.79
C GLN A 526 3.12 -27.81 -3.23
N PHE A 527 3.25 -28.40 -2.05
CA PHE A 527 4.55 -28.54 -1.38
C PHE A 527 4.71 -29.89 -0.72
N GLU A 528 5.97 -30.31 -0.57
CA GLU A 528 6.42 -31.44 0.22
C GLU A 528 7.63 -31.01 1.05
N ARG A 529 7.61 -31.34 2.34
CA ARG A 529 8.65 -30.97 3.29
C ARG A 529 9.81 -31.95 3.18
N ILE A 530 11.02 -31.42 2.97
CA ILE A 530 12.23 -32.23 2.77
C ILE A 530 13.16 -32.26 4.01
N VAL A 531 12.95 -31.35 4.96
CA VAL A 531 13.68 -31.29 6.24
C VAL A 531 12.71 -31.04 7.40
N ASP A 532 12.86 -31.78 8.49
CA ASP A 532 11.99 -31.70 9.68
C ASP A 532 12.23 -30.46 10.57
#